data_AF-A0A1K2F6K0-F1
#
_entry.id   AF-A0A1K2F6K0-F1
#
_cell.length_a   1.000
_cell.length_b   1.000
_cell.length_c   1.000
_cell.angle_alpha   90.00
_cell.angle_beta   90.00
_cell.angle_gamma   90.00
#
_symmetry.space_group_name_H-M   'P 1'
#
loop_
_entity.id
_entity.type
_entity.pdbx_description
1 polymer ?
#
loop_
_entity_poly.entity_id
_entity_poly.type
_entity_poly.pdbx_seq_one_letter_code
_entity_poly.pdbx_strand_id
1 'polypeptide(L)'
;MTNTTAAPKRDYRDMNRLMSLMTGDEKHGPAATSTLDALWVLYDRVLRVTPGTVDAPGRDRFLLSKGHGPMAYYAVLAAHGFFGEELLPGFGAYDSPLGHHPDRTLVPGVEIGSGSLGHGLPLAVGSVLGLRAQGLTDPRVWVLIGDAELDEGSNHEALAYAGPAGLEQLHTVVIDNASASYARHGGIAARFEAAGWSVGTVDGRDHEALYAAFTAPHPGRPRAVVARVDPKE
;
A
#
# COMPACT_ATOMS: atom_id res chain seq x y z
N MET A 1 10.13 -34.01 5.07
CA MET A 1 9.04 -33.31 5.78
C MET A 1 9.69 -32.27 6.66
N THR A 2 9.95 -31.08 6.13
CA THR A 2 10.48 -29.97 6.91
C THR A 2 9.33 -29.37 7.70
N ASN A 3 9.38 -29.52 9.02
CA ASN A 3 8.49 -28.84 9.95
C ASN A 3 8.68 -27.33 9.75
N THR A 4 7.76 -26.68 9.03
CA THR A 4 7.68 -25.22 8.98
C THR A 4 7.04 -24.78 10.30
N THR A 5 7.85 -24.67 11.35
CA THR A 5 7.47 -23.88 12.52
C THR A 5 7.09 -22.50 12.03
N ALA A 6 5.83 -22.11 12.22
CA ALA A 6 5.36 -20.76 11.90
C ALA A 6 6.33 -19.77 12.54
N ALA A 7 6.89 -18.87 11.73
CA ALA A 7 7.80 -17.85 12.22
C ALA A 7 7.08 -17.04 13.33
N PRO A 8 7.77 -16.67 14.42
CA PRO A 8 7.15 -15.90 15.49
C PRO A 8 6.57 -14.60 14.93
N LYS A 9 5.32 -14.27 15.32
CA LYS A 9 4.68 -13.00 14.95
C LYS A 9 5.55 -11.86 15.48
N ARG A 10 6.09 -11.04 14.57
CA ARG A 10 6.95 -9.90 14.92
C ARG A 10 6.12 -8.70 15.37
N ASP A 11 6.73 -7.80 16.14
CA ASP A 11 6.11 -6.57 16.65
C ASP A 11 6.55 -5.37 15.77
N TYR A 12 5.78 -4.27 15.79
CA TYR A 12 6.16 -3.03 15.09
C TYR A 12 7.55 -2.54 15.49
N ARG A 13 7.96 -2.78 16.73
CA ARG A 13 9.30 -2.44 17.25
C ARG A 13 10.44 -3.10 16.48
N ASP A 14 10.18 -4.20 15.76
CA ASP A 14 11.18 -4.88 14.95
C ASP A 14 11.43 -4.18 13.60
N MET A 15 10.57 -3.23 13.18
CA MET A 15 10.62 -2.68 11.81
C MET A 15 11.91 -1.93 11.53
N ASN A 16 12.41 -1.13 12.48
CA ASN A 16 13.68 -0.44 12.33
C ASN A 16 14.85 -1.42 12.13
N ARG A 17 14.85 -2.53 12.87
CA ARG A 17 15.85 -3.59 12.71
C ARG A 17 15.74 -4.23 11.34
N LEU A 18 14.54 -4.66 10.94
CA LEU A 18 14.34 -5.31 9.64
C LEU A 18 14.70 -4.38 8.47
N MET A 19 14.31 -3.11 8.53
CA MET A 19 14.68 -2.12 7.52
C MET A 19 16.19 -1.90 7.48
N SER A 20 16.88 -1.90 8.62
CA SER A 20 18.35 -1.73 8.68
C SER A 20 19.14 -2.88 8.05
N LEU A 21 18.51 -4.03 7.80
CA LEU A 21 19.15 -5.14 7.07
C LEU A 21 19.29 -4.85 5.57
N MET A 22 18.54 -3.88 5.03
CA MET A 22 18.60 -3.47 3.63
C MET A 22 19.47 -2.22 3.50
N THR A 23 20.67 -2.38 2.95
CA THR A 23 21.65 -1.29 2.76
C THR A 23 21.78 -0.88 1.30
N GLY A 24 22.33 0.30 1.02
CA GLY A 24 22.68 0.74 -0.35
C GLY A 24 21.60 1.54 -1.08
N ASP A 25 20.49 1.87 -0.41
CA ASP A 25 19.43 2.73 -0.94
C ASP A 25 18.94 3.78 0.07
N GLU A 26 19.87 4.28 0.89
CA GLU A 26 19.61 5.24 1.96
C GLU A 26 18.96 6.53 1.44
N LYS A 27 19.20 6.86 0.16
CA LYS A 27 18.56 7.99 -0.55
C LYS A 27 17.03 7.91 -0.58
N HIS A 28 16.46 6.71 -0.50
CA HIS A 28 15.02 6.47 -0.42
C HIS A 28 14.52 6.20 1.01
N GLY A 29 15.38 6.34 2.03
CA GLY A 29 15.01 6.20 3.44
C GLY A 29 13.74 6.98 3.83
N PRO A 30 13.63 8.29 3.50
CA PRO A 30 12.42 9.06 3.81
C PRO A 30 11.15 8.54 3.13
N ALA A 31 11.27 8.01 1.91
CA ALA A 31 10.15 7.39 1.21
C ALA A 31 9.71 6.11 1.91
N ALA A 32 10.66 5.29 2.38
CA ALA A 32 10.33 4.09 3.14
C ALA A 32 9.65 4.42 4.48
N THR A 33 10.24 5.32 5.27
CA THR A 33 9.72 5.67 6.61
C THR A 33 8.35 6.35 6.56
N SER A 34 8.08 7.18 5.54
CA SER A 34 6.78 7.84 5.37
C SER A 34 5.60 6.88 5.17
N THR A 35 5.85 5.64 4.76
CA THR A 35 4.79 4.65 4.48
C THR A 35 4.65 3.56 5.54
N LEU A 36 5.63 3.43 6.43
CA LEU A 36 5.79 2.28 7.32
C LEU A 36 4.58 2.03 8.21
N ASP A 37 4.08 3.06 8.89
CA ASP A 37 2.96 2.95 9.83
C ASP A 37 1.66 2.51 9.13
N ALA A 38 1.36 3.10 7.97
CA ALA A 38 0.20 2.72 7.19
C ALA A 38 0.30 1.27 6.68
N LEU A 39 1.46 0.85 6.19
CA LEU A 39 1.71 -0.53 5.75
C LEU A 39 1.55 -1.51 6.92
N TRP A 40 2.12 -1.19 8.07
CA TRP A 40 2.02 -2.02 9.26
C TRP A 40 0.56 -2.21 9.70
N VAL A 41 -0.18 -1.13 9.88
CA VAL A 41 -1.59 -1.19 10.31
C VAL A 41 -2.43 -1.98 9.30
N LEU A 42 -2.19 -1.80 7.99
CA LEU A 42 -2.87 -2.56 6.96
C LEU A 42 -2.65 -4.07 7.12
N TYR A 43 -1.39 -4.51 7.18
CA TYR A 43 -1.06 -5.94 7.24
C TYR A 43 -1.37 -6.60 8.58
N ASP A 44 -1.23 -5.88 9.70
CA ASP A 44 -1.44 -6.45 11.03
C ASP A 44 -2.91 -6.53 11.43
N ARG A 45 -3.74 -5.57 10.99
CA ARG A 45 -5.09 -5.38 11.55
C ARG A 45 -6.22 -5.28 10.54
N VAL A 46 -5.94 -5.06 9.25
CA VAL A 46 -6.99 -4.72 8.27
C VAL A 46 -7.11 -5.75 7.16
N LEU A 47 -6.01 -6.07 6.48
CA LEU A 47 -6.03 -6.91 5.29
C LEU A 47 -6.33 -8.36 5.65
N ARG A 48 -7.31 -8.95 4.95
CA ARG A 48 -7.59 -10.39 5.03
C ARG A 48 -6.65 -11.16 4.10
N VAL A 49 -5.36 -11.18 4.40
CA VAL A 49 -4.34 -11.93 3.66
C VAL A 49 -3.24 -12.42 4.59
N THR A 50 -2.77 -13.64 4.34
CA THR A 50 -1.65 -14.27 5.04
C THR A 50 -0.83 -15.06 4.02
N PRO A 51 0.37 -15.54 4.36
CA PRO A 51 1.15 -16.39 3.46
C PRO A 51 0.38 -17.64 3.01
N GLY A 52 -0.44 -18.23 3.89
CA GLY A 52 -1.25 -19.40 3.56
C GLY A 52 -2.52 -19.11 2.76
N THR A 53 -2.91 -17.83 2.63
CA THR A 53 -4.13 -17.42 1.93
C THR A 53 -3.86 -16.49 0.74
N VAL A 54 -2.59 -16.31 0.34
CA VAL A 54 -2.20 -15.41 -0.76
C VAL A 54 -2.79 -15.78 -2.12
N ASP A 55 -3.21 -17.02 -2.32
CA ASP A 55 -3.88 -17.46 -3.56
C ASP A 55 -5.40 -17.62 -3.37
N ALA A 56 -5.94 -17.34 -2.18
CA ALA A 56 -7.36 -17.47 -1.93
C ALA A 56 -8.15 -16.43 -2.77
N PRO A 57 -9.23 -16.83 -3.48
CA PRO A 57 -10.03 -15.88 -4.25
C PRO A 57 -10.63 -14.77 -3.37
N GLY A 58 -11.04 -15.11 -2.14
CA GLY A 58 -11.72 -14.20 -1.21
C GLY A 58 -10.81 -13.26 -0.40
N ARG A 59 -9.48 -13.29 -0.59
CA ARG A 59 -8.57 -12.40 0.17
C ARG A 59 -8.68 -10.96 -0.31
N ASP A 60 -8.28 -10.02 0.55
CA ASP A 60 -8.05 -8.65 0.11
C ASP A 60 -6.79 -8.55 -0.76
N ARG A 61 -6.80 -7.61 -1.71
CA ARG A 61 -5.69 -7.30 -2.62
C ARG A 61 -5.01 -6.01 -2.15
N PHE A 62 -3.67 -5.98 -2.09
CA PHE A 62 -2.92 -4.78 -1.72
C PHE A 62 -1.90 -4.41 -2.79
N LEU A 63 -2.01 -3.20 -3.31
CA LEU A 63 -1.14 -2.65 -4.36
C LEU A 63 -0.31 -1.51 -3.76
N LEU A 64 1.02 -1.68 -3.73
CA LEU A 64 1.92 -0.56 -3.46
C LEU A 64 2.22 0.18 -4.76
N SER A 65 1.57 1.32 -4.99
CA SER A 65 1.83 2.17 -6.17
C SER A 65 3.09 2.99 -6.00
N LYS A 66 3.29 3.53 -4.78
CA LYS A 66 4.50 4.25 -4.36
C LYS A 66 5.65 3.25 -4.16
N GLY A 67 6.08 2.62 -5.26
CA GLY A 67 7.02 1.51 -5.26
C GLY A 67 8.47 1.90 -5.00
N HIS A 68 8.80 3.19 -5.00
CA HIS A 68 10.17 3.65 -4.72
C HIS A 68 10.47 3.58 -3.22
N GLY A 69 11.65 3.06 -2.86
CA GLY A 69 12.03 2.82 -1.46
C GLY A 69 11.19 1.74 -0.77
N PRO A 70 11.05 0.52 -1.34
CA PRO A 70 10.15 -0.52 -0.84
C PRO A 70 10.61 -1.19 0.45
N MET A 71 11.67 -0.70 1.09
CA MET A 71 12.25 -1.29 2.31
C MET A 71 11.21 -1.47 3.41
N ALA A 72 10.34 -0.48 3.65
CA ALA A 72 9.27 -0.62 4.64
C ALA A 72 8.29 -1.75 4.26
N TYR A 73 7.97 -1.87 2.97
CA TYR A 73 7.06 -2.90 2.49
C TYR A 73 7.66 -4.30 2.62
N TYR A 74 8.92 -4.48 2.23
CA TYR A 74 9.62 -5.75 2.39
C TYR A 74 9.80 -6.12 3.86
N ALA A 75 10.11 -5.16 4.74
CA ALA A 75 10.18 -5.39 6.18
C ALA A 75 8.84 -5.89 6.75
N VAL A 76 7.73 -5.25 6.36
CA VAL A 76 6.37 -5.67 6.76
C VAL A 76 6.04 -7.07 6.23
N LEU A 77 6.29 -7.35 4.94
CA LEU A 77 6.05 -8.69 4.37
C LEU A 77 6.88 -9.77 5.08
N ALA A 78 8.16 -9.50 5.35
CA ALA A 78 9.01 -10.41 6.12
C ALA A 78 8.45 -10.64 7.53
N ALA A 79 8.01 -9.59 8.21
CA ALA A 79 7.43 -9.63 9.56
C ALA A 79 6.14 -10.44 9.65
N HIS A 80 5.34 -10.42 8.58
CA HIS A 80 4.13 -11.23 8.45
C HIS A 80 4.36 -12.61 7.82
N GLY A 81 5.63 -13.00 7.60
CA GLY A 81 6.01 -14.34 7.19
C GLY A 81 5.77 -14.66 5.71
N PHE A 82 5.59 -13.65 4.85
CA PHE A 82 5.50 -13.87 3.40
C PHE A 82 6.82 -14.40 2.82
N PHE A 83 7.93 -14.04 3.45
CA PHE A 83 9.26 -14.61 3.23
C PHE A 83 10.11 -14.41 4.49
N GLY A 84 11.27 -15.06 4.56
CA GLY A 84 12.17 -14.96 5.72
C GLY A 84 13.05 -13.71 5.72
N GLU A 85 13.43 -13.23 6.90
CA GLU A 85 14.24 -12.00 7.03
C GLU A 85 15.65 -12.13 6.46
N GLU A 86 16.13 -13.37 6.30
CA GLU A 86 17.42 -13.70 5.69
C GLU A 86 17.54 -13.24 4.23
N LEU A 87 16.41 -12.93 3.56
CA LEU A 87 16.43 -12.32 2.22
C LEU A 87 16.74 -10.81 2.25
N LEU A 88 16.45 -10.12 3.36
CA LEU A 88 16.57 -8.66 3.45
C LEU A 88 18.01 -8.15 3.18
N PRO A 89 19.09 -8.79 3.68
CA PRO A 89 20.47 -8.41 3.33
C PRO A 89 20.81 -8.48 1.84
N GLY A 90 20.06 -9.25 1.06
CA GLY A 90 20.24 -9.36 -0.39
C GLY A 90 19.60 -8.23 -1.19
N PHE A 91 18.89 -7.29 -0.56
CA PHE A 91 18.19 -6.22 -1.26
C PHE A 91 19.10 -5.46 -2.25
N GLY A 92 18.62 -5.28 -3.48
CA GLY A 92 19.34 -4.62 -4.57
C GLY A 92 20.45 -5.45 -5.23
N ALA A 93 20.78 -6.64 -4.73
CA ALA A 93 21.76 -7.52 -5.37
C ALA A 93 21.20 -8.14 -6.67
N TYR A 94 22.08 -8.48 -7.61
CA TYR A 94 21.73 -8.96 -8.96
C TYR A 94 20.74 -10.14 -8.97
N ASP A 95 20.97 -11.16 -8.12
CA ASP A 95 20.13 -12.36 -8.03
C ASP A 95 19.04 -12.26 -6.96
N SER A 96 18.87 -11.08 -6.35
CA SER A 96 17.89 -10.91 -5.28
C SER A 96 16.48 -10.77 -5.82
N PRO A 97 15.48 -11.42 -5.21
CA PRO A 97 14.08 -11.13 -5.52
C PRO A 97 13.68 -9.72 -5.03
N LEU A 98 14.43 -9.14 -4.08
CA LEU A 98 14.13 -7.85 -3.46
C LEU A 98 14.87 -6.72 -4.20
N GLY A 99 14.24 -6.19 -5.26
CA GLY A 99 14.78 -5.04 -6.00
C GLY A 99 14.37 -3.68 -5.42
N HIS A 100 14.95 -2.60 -5.94
CA HIS A 100 14.60 -1.21 -5.60
C HIS A 100 13.15 -0.82 -5.91
N HIS A 101 12.45 -1.67 -6.66
CA HIS A 101 11.01 -1.60 -6.85
C HIS A 101 10.40 -3.00 -6.68
N PRO A 102 9.21 -3.12 -6.08
CA PRO A 102 8.50 -4.39 -5.94
C PRO A 102 8.24 -5.07 -7.28
N ASP A 103 8.46 -6.39 -7.32
CA ASP A 103 8.18 -7.25 -8.46
C ASP A 103 7.20 -8.36 -8.05
N ARG A 104 6.01 -8.38 -8.66
CA ARG A 104 4.96 -9.38 -8.38
C ARG A 104 5.32 -10.81 -8.76
N THR A 105 6.33 -11.00 -9.61
CA THR A 105 6.76 -12.31 -10.10
C THR A 105 7.83 -12.93 -9.21
N LEU A 106 8.58 -12.09 -8.48
CA LEU A 106 9.69 -12.52 -7.64
C LEU A 106 9.38 -12.51 -6.15
N VAL A 107 8.54 -11.58 -5.68
CA VAL A 107 8.32 -11.37 -4.24
C VAL A 107 6.94 -11.92 -3.80
N PRO A 108 6.89 -12.95 -2.94
CA PRO A 108 5.63 -13.45 -2.42
C PRO A 108 4.81 -12.36 -1.70
N GLY A 109 3.51 -12.30 -1.98
CA GLY A 109 2.60 -11.30 -1.41
C GLY A 109 2.56 -9.96 -2.14
N VAL A 110 3.44 -9.72 -3.11
CA VAL A 110 3.41 -8.50 -3.94
C VAL A 110 2.41 -8.65 -5.08
N GLU A 111 1.39 -7.80 -5.11
CA GLU A 111 0.31 -7.90 -6.10
C GLU A 111 0.72 -7.36 -7.49
N ILE A 112 1.50 -6.28 -7.53
CA ILE A 112 1.90 -5.60 -8.76
C ILE A 112 3.41 -5.33 -8.81
N GLY A 113 3.97 -5.36 -10.01
CA GLY A 113 5.23 -4.70 -10.27
C GLY A 113 5.02 -3.19 -10.24
N SER A 114 5.83 -2.44 -9.49
CA SER A 114 5.66 -0.99 -9.34
C SER A 114 6.98 -0.24 -9.60
N GLY A 115 6.96 1.09 -9.49
CA GLY A 115 8.12 1.98 -9.70
C GLY A 115 7.83 3.14 -10.63
N SER A 116 7.00 2.92 -11.65
CA SER A 116 6.40 3.99 -12.43
C SER A 116 5.22 4.58 -11.67
N LEU A 117 5.32 5.86 -11.29
CA LEU A 117 4.23 6.59 -10.62
C LEU A 117 2.94 6.52 -11.44
N GLY A 118 1.79 6.57 -10.76
CA GLY A 118 0.48 6.71 -11.40
C GLY A 118 -0.15 5.41 -11.91
N HIS A 119 0.51 4.26 -11.79
CA HIS A 119 -0.04 3.00 -12.32
C HIS A 119 -0.92 2.24 -11.32
N GLY A 120 -0.63 2.31 -10.01
CA GLY A 120 -1.28 1.45 -9.03
C GLY A 120 -2.78 1.73 -8.85
N LEU A 121 -3.22 2.99 -8.86
CA LEU A 121 -4.65 3.31 -8.71
C LEU A 121 -5.49 2.86 -9.93
N PRO A 122 -5.07 3.11 -11.19
CA PRO A 122 -5.72 2.50 -12.35
C PRO A 122 -5.75 0.96 -12.31
N LEU A 123 -4.66 0.31 -11.87
CA LEU A 123 -4.62 -1.14 -11.70
C LEU A 123 -5.60 -1.61 -10.61
N ALA A 124 -5.76 -0.84 -9.53
CA ALA A 124 -6.72 -1.12 -8.48
C ALA A 124 -8.17 -1.02 -8.97
N VAL A 125 -8.48 0.00 -9.79
CA VAL A 125 -9.77 0.14 -10.49
C VAL A 125 -10.04 -1.11 -11.33
N GLY A 126 -9.10 -1.52 -12.17
CA GLY A 126 -9.22 -2.74 -12.98
C GLY A 126 -9.39 -4.00 -12.14
N SER A 127 -8.70 -4.09 -11.00
CA SER A 127 -8.79 -5.22 -10.08
C SER A 127 -10.18 -5.35 -9.47
N VAL A 128 -10.81 -4.25 -9.04
CA VAL A 128 -12.20 -4.26 -8.54
C VAL A 128 -13.16 -4.74 -9.63
N LEU A 129 -13.04 -4.19 -10.84
CA LEU A 129 -13.88 -4.60 -11.97
C LEU A 129 -13.72 -6.10 -12.29
N GLY A 130 -12.48 -6.60 -12.27
CA GLY A 130 -12.18 -8.01 -12.48
C GLY A 130 -12.75 -8.93 -11.41
N LEU A 131 -12.72 -8.52 -10.13
CA LEU A 131 -13.35 -9.26 -9.03
C LEU A 131 -14.88 -9.29 -9.18
N ARG A 132 -15.51 -8.15 -9.49
CA ARG A 132 -16.96 -8.07 -9.74
C ARG A 132 -17.40 -8.95 -10.91
N ALA A 133 -16.62 -8.98 -11.99
CA ALA A 133 -16.89 -9.85 -13.14
C ALA A 133 -16.85 -11.36 -12.77
N GLN A 134 -16.11 -11.72 -11.71
CA GLN A 134 -16.06 -13.08 -11.16
C GLN A 134 -17.14 -13.34 -10.08
N GLY A 135 -18.03 -12.37 -9.82
CA GLY A 135 -19.03 -12.45 -8.75
C GLY A 135 -18.46 -12.25 -7.33
N LEU A 136 -17.22 -11.75 -7.21
CA LEU A 136 -16.55 -11.51 -5.94
C LEU A 136 -16.71 -10.04 -5.52
N THR A 137 -17.74 -9.77 -4.72
CA THR A 137 -18.08 -8.42 -4.24
C THR A 137 -17.60 -8.12 -2.82
N ASP A 138 -17.25 -9.15 -2.04
CA ASP A 138 -16.76 -9.02 -0.67
C ASP A 138 -15.27 -8.66 -0.54
N PRO A 139 -14.35 -9.16 -1.40
CA PRO A 139 -12.93 -8.80 -1.30
C PRO A 139 -12.66 -7.32 -1.57
N ARG A 140 -11.79 -6.71 -0.77
CA ARG A 140 -11.39 -5.31 -0.93
C ARG A 140 -10.11 -5.21 -1.73
N VAL A 141 -9.98 -4.12 -2.48
CA VAL A 141 -8.73 -3.74 -3.16
C VAL A 141 -8.21 -2.48 -2.51
N TRP A 142 -7.04 -2.62 -1.88
CA TRP A 142 -6.29 -1.53 -1.27
C TRP A 142 -5.17 -1.09 -2.19
N VAL A 143 -5.00 0.22 -2.33
CA VAL A 143 -3.84 0.80 -3.02
C VAL A 143 -3.23 1.90 -2.17
N LEU A 144 -1.92 1.86 -1.99
CA LEU A 144 -1.16 2.95 -1.36
C LEU A 144 -0.45 3.75 -2.43
N ILE A 145 -0.76 5.04 -2.50
CA ILE A 145 -0.12 6.01 -3.40
C ILE A 145 0.60 7.09 -2.60
N GLY A 146 1.62 7.70 -3.19
CA GLY A 146 2.16 8.98 -2.70
C GLY A 146 1.35 10.15 -3.23
N ASP A 147 1.38 11.28 -2.53
CA ASP A 147 0.80 12.54 -3.00
C ASP A 147 1.34 13.00 -4.36
N ALA A 148 2.64 12.85 -4.63
CA ALA A 148 3.25 13.16 -5.93
C ALA A 148 2.71 12.30 -7.08
N GLU A 149 2.17 11.11 -6.81
CA GLU A 149 1.50 10.32 -7.87
C GLU A 149 0.20 10.98 -8.34
N LEU A 150 -0.36 11.92 -7.58
CA LEU A 150 -1.52 12.69 -8.01
C LEU A 150 -1.18 13.77 -9.04
N ASP A 151 0.09 13.89 -9.44
CA ASP A 151 0.53 14.68 -10.60
C ASP A 151 0.42 13.86 -11.91
N GLU A 152 0.31 12.53 -11.83
CA GLU A 152 0.22 11.63 -12.98
C GLU A 152 -1.21 11.55 -13.53
N GLY A 153 -1.39 11.82 -14.82
CA GLY A 153 -2.70 11.89 -15.48
C GLY A 153 -3.54 10.61 -15.32
N SER A 154 -2.91 9.44 -15.29
CA SER A 154 -3.59 8.15 -15.09
C SER A 154 -4.33 8.09 -13.75
N ASN A 155 -3.78 8.67 -12.69
CA ASN A 155 -4.46 8.76 -11.39
C ASN A 155 -5.65 9.72 -11.43
N HIS A 156 -5.60 10.78 -12.26
CA HIS A 156 -6.75 11.66 -12.47
C HIS A 156 -7.91 10.92 -13.14
N GLU A 157 -7.62 10.15 -14.19
CA GLU A 157 -8.62 9.36 -14.90
C GLU A 157 -9.25 8.31 -13.97
N ALA A 158 -8.44 7.58 -13.21
CA ALA A 158 -8.91 6.57 -12.27
C ALA A 158 -9.79 7.18 -11.16
N LEU A 159 -9.38 8.33 -10.62
CA LEU A 159 -10.13 9.06 -9.59
C LEU A 159 -11.49 9.53 -10.11
N ALA A 160 -11.51 10.11 -11.31
CA ALA A 160 -12.74 10.59 -11.96
C ALA A 160 -13.71 9.46 -12.32
N TYR A 161 -13.21 8.27 -12.62
CA TYR A 161 -14.04 7.11 -12.96
C TYR A 161 -14.61 6.39 -11.74
N ALA A 162 -13.78 6.11 -10.72
CA ALA A 162 -14.12 5.16 -9.67
C ALA A 162 -15.33 5.55 -8.81
N GLY A 163 -15.48 6.85 -8.53
CA GLY A 163 -16.61 7.37 -7.74
C GLY A 163 -17.95 7.18 -8.46
N PRO A 164 -18.14 7.74 -9.66
CA PRO A 164 -19.35 7.53 -10.46
C PRO A 164 -19.63 6.06 -10.78
N ALA A 165 -18.59 5.23 -10.95
CA ALA A 165 -18.74 3.79 -11.16
C ALA A 165 -19.11 3.00 -9.89
N GLY A 166 -19.20 3.66 -8.72
CA GLY A 166 -19.59 3.02 -7.47
C GLY A 166 -18.65 1.88 -7.07
N LEU A 167 -17.33 2.08 -7.23
CA LEU A 167 -16.31 1.07 -6.91
C LEU A 167 -16.07 0.98 -5.41
N GLU A 168 -17.10 0.53 -4.70
CA GLU A 168 -17.15 0.53 -3.24
C GLU A 168 -16.06 -0.36 -2.60
N GLN A 169 -15.60 -1.41 -3.30
CA GLN A 169 -14.48 -2.28 -2.88
C GLN A 169 -13.10 -1.59 -2.93
N LEU A 170 -12.99 -0.40 -3.52
CA LEU A 170 -11.73 0.31 -3.70
C LEU A 170 -11.42 1.20 -2.50
N HIS A 171 -10.28 0.92 -1.88
CA HIS A 171 -9.72 1.70 -0.78
C HIS A 171 -8.35 2.26 -1.17
N THR A 172 -8.19 3.58 -1.08
CA THR A 172 -6.95 4.28 -1.41
C THR A 172 -6.37 4.91 -0.16
N VAL A 173 -5.11 4.61 0.14
CA VAL A 173 -4.32 5.33 1.14
C VAL A 173 -3.39 6.28 0.39
N VAL A 174 -3.49 7.57 0.70
CA VAL A 174 -2.60 8.60 0.16
C VAL A 174 -1.64 9.02 1.25
N ILE A 175 -0.35 8.78 1.05
CA ILE A 175 0.71 9.30 1.92
C ILE A 175 1.01 10.74 1.49
N ASP A 176 0.63 11.69 2.33
CA ASP A 176 0.79 13.13 2.11
C ASP A 176 1.99 13.64 2.92
N ASN A 177 3.14 13.75 2.24
CA ASN A 177 4.37 14.32 2.77
C ASN A 177 4.75 15.63 2.05
N ALA A 178 3.77 16.31 1.47
CA ALA A 178 3.93 17.57 0.75
C ALA A 178 5.00 17.54 -0.36
N SER A 179 5.11 16.42 -1.09
CA SER A 179 6.04 16.22 -2.20
C SER A 179 5.42 16.44 -3.59
N ALA A 180 4.10 16.58 -3.68
CA ALA A 180 3.40 16.89 -4.93
C ALA A 180 3.83 18.24 -5.52
N SER A 181 4.08 18.29 -6.83
CA SER A 181 4.55 19.48 -7.53
C SER A 181 3.42 20.47 -7.79
N TYR A 182 2.20 19.97 -8.02
CA TYR A 182 1.06 20.80 -8.39
C TYR A 182 0.02 20.84 -7.27
N ALA A 183 0.33 21.58 -6.20
CA ALA A 183 -0.63 21.86 -5.14
C ALA A 183 -1.93 22.45 -5.72
N ARG A 184 -3.07 21.82 -5.44
CA ARG A 184 -4.39 22.26 -5.89
C ARG A 184 -5.14 22.95 -4.75
N HIS A 185 -5.98 23.93 -5.09
CA HIS A 185 -6.90 24.54 -4.13
C HIS A 185 -7.80 23.47 -3.48
N GLY A 186 -7.98 23.54 -2.16
CA GLY A 186 -8.76 22.57 -1.39
C GLY A 186 -7.99 21.32 -0.94
N GLY A 187 -6.76 21.12 -1.42
CA GLY A 187 -5.93 19.98 -1.02
C GLY A 187 -6.36 18.64 -1.60
N ILE A 188 -5.69 17.56 -1.18
CA ILE A 188 -5.93 16.20 -1.69
C ILE A 188 -7.36 15.73 -1.39
N ALA A 189 -7.86 15.99 -0.19
CA ALA A 189 -9.19 15.51 0.22
C ALA A 189 -10.30 16.04 -0.68
N ALA A 190 -10.28 17.35 -0.99
CA ALA A 190 -11.27 17.97 -1.86
C ALA A 190 -11.29 17.38 -3.28
N ARG A 191 -10.13 16.93 -3.83
CA ARG A 191 -10.09 16.26 -5.14
C ARG A 191 -10.89 14.96 -5.13
N PHE A 192 -10.71 14.14 -4.11
CA PHE A 192 -11.42 12.86 -3.98
C PHE A 192 -12.92 13.09 -3.72
N GLU A 193 -13.27 14.03 -2.84
CA GLU A 193 -14.67 14.39 -2.56
C GLU A 193 -15.40 14.88 -3.82
N ALA A 194 -14.76 15.75 -4.61
CA ALA A 194 -15.32 16.25 -5.86
C ALA A 194 -15.56 15.12 -6.89
N ALA A 195 -14.78 14.04 -6.81
CA ALA A 195 -14.96 12.85 -7.65
C ALA A 195 -15.93 11.81 -7.05
N GLY A 196 -16.66 12.14 -5.99
CA GLY A 196 -17.68 11.26 -5.40
C GLY A 196 -17.14 10.21 -4.41
N TRP A 197 -15.92 10.36 -3.92
CA TRP A 197 -15.33 9.46 -2.93
C TRP A 197 -15.72 9.83 -1.51
N SER A 198 -15.64 8.86 -0.60
CA SER A 198 -15.60 9.12 0.85
C SER A 198 -14.16 9.38 1.26
N VAL A 199 -13.89 10.46 1.98
CA VAL A 199 -12.52 10.84 2.31
C VAL A 199 -12.37 11.14 3.80
N GLY A 200 -11.25 10.73 4.38
CA GLY A 200 -10.82 11.13 5.71
C GLY A 200 -9.35 11.54 5.70
N THR A 201 -8.96 12.45 6.59
CA THR A 201 -7.56 12.82 6.81
C THR A 201 -7.17 12.50 8.24
N VAL A 202 -6.03 11.84 8.41
CA VAL A 202 -5.50 11.41 9.72
C VAL A 202 -4.01 11.70 9.82
N ASP A 203 -3.50 11.70 11.05
CA ASP A 203 -2.07 11.60 11.30
C ASP A 203 -1.58 10.22 10.83
N GLY A 204 -0.65 10.21 9.89
CA GLY A 204 -0.08 9.00 9.31
C GLY A 204 0.89 8.27 10.22
N ARG A 205 1.22 8.82 11.40
CA ARG A 205 2.05 8.17 12.43
C ARG A 205 1.22 7.60 13.59
N ASP A 206 -0.06 7.91 13.66
CA ASP A 206 -0.97 7.39 14.69
C ASP A 206 -1.65 6.10 14.19
N HIS A 207 -1.23 4.96 14.76
CA HIS A 207 -1.74 3.64 14.37
C HIS A 207 -3.23 3.47 14.68
N GLU A 208 -3.73 4.08 15.75
CA GLU A 208 -5.15 3.99 16.10
C GLU A 208 -5.99 4.89 15.19
N ALA A 209 -5.50 6.08 14.84
CA ALA A 209 -6.16 6.94 13.86
C ALA A 209 -6.22 6.29 12.47
N LEU A 210 -5.11 5.69 12.01
CA LEU A 210 -5.04 4.92 10.78
C LEU A 210 -6.03 3.75 10.80
N TYR A 211 -5.99 2.94 11.85
CA TYR A 211 -6.89 1.79 11.99
C TYR A 211 -8.35 2.23 11.96
N ALA A 212 -8.72 3.23 12.76
CA ALA A 212 -10.08 3.76 12.79
C ALA A 212 -10.55 4.26 11.43
N ALA A 213 -9.70 4.95 10.67
CA ALA A 213 -10.03 5.41 9.32
C ALA A 213 -10.17 4.24 8.32
N PHE A 214 -9.30 3.24 8.41
CA PHE A 214 -9.34 2.06 7.54
C PHE A 214 -10.57 1.19 7.80
N THR A 215 -11.01 1.09 9.05
CA THR A 215 -12.14 0.22 9.46
C THR A 215 -13.46 0.95 9.70
N ALA A 216 -13.53 2.27 9.47
CA ALA A 216 -14.77 3.02 9.60
C ALA A 216 -15.93 2.35 8.80
N PRO A 217 -17.20 2.46 9.25
CA PRO A 217 -18.35 1.87 8.57
C PRO A 217 -18.38 2.15 7.07
N HIS A 218 -18.68 1.14 6.26
CA HIS A 218 -18.54 1.23 4.80
C HIS A 218 -19.39 2.36 4.20
N PRO A 219 -18.84 3.24 3.34
CA PRO A 219 -19.54 4.46 2.94
C PRO A 219 -20.41 4.27 1.68
N GLY A 220 -20.48 3.06 1.12
CA GLY A 220 -21.23 2.73 -0.11
C GLY A 220 -20.64 3.34 -1.40
N ARG A 221 -19.38 3.79 -1.34
CA ARG A 221 -18.62 4.45 -2.42
C ARG A 221 -17.13 4.18 -2.20
N PRO A 222 -16.25 4.37 -3.20
CA PRO A 222 -14.82 4.20 -2.96
C PRO A 222 -14.31 5.13 -1.85
N ARG A 223 -13.35 4.64 -1.06
CA ARG A 223 -12.81 5.35 0.10
C ARG A 223 -11.38 5.79 -0.13
N ALA A 224 -11.07 7.03 0.25
CA ALA A 224 -9.70 7.52 0.37
C ALA A 224 -9.38 7.89 1.83
N VAL A 225 -8.18 7.56 2.28
CA VAL A 225 -7.63 8.05 3.55
C VAL A 225 -6.33 8.77 3.24
N VAL A 226 -6.30 10.07 3.53
CA VAL A 226 -5.10 10.90 3.42
C VAL A 226 -4.36 10.82 4.75
N ALA A 227 -3.25 10.11 4.77
CA ALA A 227 -2.37 9.98 5.92
C ALA A 227 -1.26 11.03 5.80
N ARG A 228 -1.34 12.07 6.63
CA ARG A 228 -0.33 13.15 6.65
C ARG A 228 0.88 12.73 7.44
N VAL A 229 2.06 12.94 6.89
CA VAL A 229 3.34 12.67 7.55
C VAL A 229 4.28 13.86 7.34
N ASP A 230 5.38 13.88 8.08
CA ASP A 230 6.38 14.94 7.96
C ASP A 230 6.89 15.08 6.52
N PRO A 231 7.12 16.31 6.04
CA PRO A 231 7.73 16.54 4.73
C PRO A 231 9.12 15.91 4.62
N LYS A 232 9.54 15.62 3.38
CA LYS A 232 10.93 15.23 3.11
C LYS A 232 11.84 16.45 3.34
N GLU A 233 12.72 16.37 4.34
CA GLU A 233 13.82 17.33 4.53
C GLU A 233 14.81 17.32 3.37
#